data_AF-A0A3N5T7Z1-F1
#
_entry.id   AF-A0A3N5T7Z1-F1
#
_cell.length_a   1.000
_cell.length_b   1.000
_cell.length_c   1.000
_cell.angle_alpha   90.00
_cell.angle_beta   90.00
_cell.angle_gamma   90.00
#
_symmetry.space_group_name_H-M   'P 1'
#
loop_
_entity.id
_entity.type
_entity.pdbx_description
1 polymer ?
#
loop_
_entity_poly.entity_id
_entity_poly.type
_entity_poly.pdbx_seq_one_letter_code
_entity_poly.pdbx_strand_id
1 'polypeptide(L)'
;MFNTWYTFWTLVVLIPLPIFLAVLLNSKSALFKNFFRSALFIPALTSVIVAGIFFRLFFAGMETTIPNQIMKALGQEPQVWTFQYHTAMIAFVIIATWRWLGVNIVYFLAGLQGIPQELYEAAEIDGANAISKFFHITLPGLKPVIIYVLTISIYAGYAMFAESYILYPNARTPGNIGLTAVLYLYQQGFDHNRLGFASAIGIALL
;
A
#
# COMPACT_ATOMS: atom_id res chain seq x y z
N MET A 1 11.53 14.02 -4.72
CA MET A 1 11.18 14.06 -3.27
C MET A 1 9.83 13.41 -2.97
N PHE A 2 8.76 13.65 -3.76
CA PHE A 2 7.45 13.02 -3.53
C PHE A 2 7.52 11.48 -3.44
N ASN A 3 8.12 10.81 -4.44
CA ASN A 3 8.24 9.34 -4.45
C ASN A 3 8.93 8.76 -3.22
N THR A 4 9.96 9.43 -2.69
CA THR A 4 10.68 8.98 -1.51
C THR A 4 9.77 9.01 -0.27
N TRP A 5 9.04 10.11 -0.07
CA TRP A 5 8.08 10.20 1.04
C TRP A 5 6.91 9.25 0.88
N TYR A 6 6.39 9.12 -0.34
CA TYR A 6 5.36 8.12 -0.65
C TYR A 6 5.83 6.72 -0.29
N THR A 7 7.01 6.32 -0.76
CA THR A 7 7.60 5.00 -0.50
C THR A 7 7.84 4.79 1.00
N PHE A 8 8.33 5.80 1.70
CA PHE A 8 8.53 5.73 3.15
C PHE A 8 7.20 5.48 3.89
N TRP A 9 6.17 6.29 3.61
CA TRP A 9 4.88 6.16 4.28
C TRP A 9 4.15 4.87 3.91
N THR A 10 4.25 4.42 2.66
CA THR A 10 3.68 3.13 2.27
C THR A 10 4.39 1.99 3.00
N LEU A 11 5.71 1.98 3.14
CA LEU A 11 6.43 0.95 3.91
C LEU A 11 6.04 0.96 5.39
N VAL A 12 5.90 2.15 6.00
CA VAL A 12 5.47 2.29 7.39
C VAL A 12 4.08 1.67 7.63
N VAL A 13 3.21 1.63 6.62
CA VAL A 13 1.87 1.02 6.73
C VAL A 13 1.87 -0.44 6.24
N LEU A 14 2.32 -0.68 5.01
CA LEU A 14 2.24 -1.95 4.28
C LEU A 14 3.25 -3.02 4.73
N ILE A 15 4.06 -2.76 5.76
CA ILE A 15 4.84 -3.80 6.44
C ILE A 15 4.13 -4.23 7.75
N PRO A 16 3.96 -3.35 8.76
CA PRO A 16 3.40 -3.78 10.04
C PRO A 16 1.92 -4.18 9.94
N LEU A 17 1.10 -3.47 9.17
CA LEU A 17 -0.33 -3.74 9.09
C LEU A 17 -0.63 -5.12 8.48
N PRO A 18 -0.04 -5.53 7.34
CA PRO A 18 -0.20 -6.88 6.83
C PRO A 18 0.34 -7.97 7.76
N ILE A 19 1.45 -7.76 8.45
CA ILE A 19 1.98 -8.73 9.44
C ILE A 19 0.95 -8.93 10.56
N PHE A 20 0.44 -7.83 11.12
CA PHE A 20 -0.56 -7.88 12.18
C PHE A 20 -1.82 -8.65 11.75
N LEU A 21 -2.36 -8.30 10.58
CA LEU A 21 -3.53 -8.99 10.04
C LEU A 21 -3.25 -10.45 9.67
N ALA A 22 -2.07 -10.76 9.15
CA ALA A 22 -1.66 -12.13 8.85
C ALA A 22 -1.58 -12.98 10.12
N VAL A 23 -1.02 -12.46 11.22
CA VAL A 23 -0.98 -13.16 12.52
C VAL A 23 -2.39 -13.41 13.06
N LEU A 24 -3.26 -12.41 13.00
CA LEU A 24 -4.67 -12.56 13.40
C LEU A 24 -5.38 -13.64 12.57
N LEU A 25 -5.22 -13.62 11.25
CA LEU A 25 -5.83 -14.59 10.33
C LEU A 25 -5.19 -15.98 10.43
N ASN A 26 -3.94 -16.09 10.89
CA ASN A 26 -3.28 -17.37 11.10
C ASN A 26 -3.78 -18.08 12.37
N SER A 27 -4.26 -17.33 13.38
CA SER A 27 -4.74 -17.88 14.64
C SER A 27 -5.82 -18.97 14.47
N LYS A 28 -5.83 -20.00 15.32
CA LYS A 28 -6.81 -21.10 15.26
C LYS A 28 -8.26 -20.62 15.44
N SER A 29 -8.47 -19.44 16.03
CA SER A 29 -9.77 -18.85 16.34
C SER A 29 -10.38 -17.99 15.21
N ALA A 30 -9.63 -17.67 14.15
CA ALA A 30 -10.17 -16.87 13.07
C ALA A 30 -11.22 -17.66 12.28
N LEU A 31 -12.50 -17.34 12.53
CA LEU A 31 -13.61 -17.83 11.72
C LEU A 31 -13.58 -17.09 10.36
N PHE A 32 -13.83 -17.82 9.27
CA PHE A 32 -13.87 -17.29 7.89
C PHE A 32 -12.54 -16.84 7.26
N LYS A 33 -11.40 -17.45 7.62
CA LYS A 33 -10.07 -17.15 7.04
C LYS A 33 -10.07 -17.01 5.51
N ASN A 34 -10.74 -17.93 4.81
CA ASN A 34 -10.79 -17.93 3.34
C ASN A 34 -11.61 -16.76 2.79
N PHE A 35 -12.70 -16.36 3.46
CA PHE A 35 -13.48 -15.19 3.07
C PHE A 35 -12.67 -13.90 3.22
N PHE A 36 -12.01 -13.70 4.37
CA PHE A 36 -11.17 -12.52 4.60
C PHE A 36 -10.00 -12.44 3.63
N ARG A 37 -9.33 -13.58 3.35
CA ARG A 37 -8.26 -13.64 2.33
C ARG A 37 -8.76 -13.20 0.96
N SER A 38 -9.90 -13.74 0.52
CA SER A 38 -10.48 -13.37 -0.78
C SER A 38 -10.93 -11.91 -0.82
N ALA A 39 -11.64 -11.44 0.20
CA ALA A 39 -12.17 -10.07 0.25
C ALA A 39 -11.05 -9.02 0.23
N LEU A 40 -9.97 -9.25 0.97
CA LEU A 40 -8.81 -8.35 1.02
C LEU A 40 -8.00 -8.36 -0.28
N PHE A 41 -8.15 -9.38 -1.13
CA PHE A 41 -7.46 -9.50 -2.41
C PHE A 41 -8.22 -8.83 -3.58
N ILE A 42 -9.53 -8.60 -3.45
CA ILE A 42 -10.36 -7.93 -4.48
C ILE A 42 -9.77 -6.60 -4.97
N PRO A 43 -9.23 -5.71 -4.12
CA PRO A 43 -8.61 -4.47 -4.57
C PRO A 43 -7.49 -4.65 -5.60
N ALA A 44 -6.65 -5.66 -5.43
CA ALA A 44 -5.54 -5.94 -6.35
C ALA A 44 -6.03 -6.36 -7.74
N LEU A 45 -7.23 -6.95 -7.81
CA LEU A 45 -7.89 -7.35 -9.06
C LEU A 45 -8.72 -6.23 -9.69
N THR A 46 -8.92 -5.12 -8.99
CA THR A 46 -9.75 -4.01 -9.46
C THR A 46 -9.02 -3.17 -10.50
N SER A 47 -9.72 -2.84 -11.60
CA SER A 47 -9.21 -1.97 -12.66
C SER A 47 -8.79 -0.60 -12.12
N VAL A 48 -7.63 -0.12 -12.58
CA VAL A 48 -7.09 1.22 -12.26
C VAL A 48 -8.11 2.32 -12.62
N ILE A 49 -8.87 2.15 -13.71
CA ILE A 49 -9.86 3.13 -14.15
C ILE A 49 -11.04 3.19 -13.17
N VAL A 50 -11.56 2.03 -12.78
CA VAL A 50 -12.71 1.92 -11.85
C VAL A 50 -12.32 2.45 -10.47
N ALA A 51 -11.16 2.04 -9.96
CA ALA A 51 -10.60 2.57 -8.72
C ALA A 51 -10.41 4.09 -8.81
N GLY A 52 -9.93 4.58 -9.96
CA GLY A 52 -9.80 6.00 -10.27
C GLY A 52 -11.11 6.78 -10.11
N ILE A 53 -12.21 6.29 -10.68
CA ILE A 53 -13.51 6.94 -10.55
C ILE A 53 -13.92 7.02 -9.09
N PHE A 54 -13.84 5.90 -8.36
CA PHE A 54 -14.21 5.84 -6.94
C PHE A 54 -13.36 6.80 -6.09
N PHE A 55 -12.03 6.71 -6.16
CA PHE A 55 -11.16 7.48 -5.28
C PHE A 55 -11.16 8.97 -5.60
N ARG A 56 -11.32 9.38 -6.85
CA ARG A 56 -11.45 10.82 -7.18
C ARG A 56 -12.74 11.41 -6.64
N LEU A 57 -13.84 10.65 -6.62
CA LEU A 57 -15.07 11.08 -5.96
C LEU A 57 -14.92 11.07 -4.44
N PHE A 58 -14.24 10.05 -3.89
CA PHE A 58 -14.00 9.91 -2.46
C PHE A 58 -13.15 11.05 -1.88
N PHE A 59 -12.15 11.51 -2.62
CA PHE A 59 -11.24 12.60 -2.25
C PHE A 59 -11.64 13.96 -2.84
N ALA A 60 -12.85 14.08 -3.38
CA ALA A 60 -13.38 15.33 -3.91
C ALA A 60 -13.63 16.34 -2.79
N GLY A 61 -13.66 17.63 -3.14
CA GLY A 61 -13.89 18.73 -2.18
C GLY A 61 -15.31 18.88 -1.65
N MET A 62 -16.17 17.87 -1.78
CA MET A 62 -17.54 17.95 -1.24
C MET A 62 -17.50 17.69 0.27
N GLU A 63 -18.24 18.48 1.06
CA GLU A 63 -18.33 18.31 2.51
C GLU A 63 -18.89 16.94 2.92
N THR A 64 -19.70 16.33 2.06
CA THR A 64 -20.34 15.04 2.28
C THR A 64 -19.38 13.86 2.15
N THR A 65 -18.17 14.05 1.63
CA THR A 65 -17.17 12.96 1.54
C THR A 65 -16.64 12.58 2.92
N ILE A 66 -16.39 11.29 3.14
CA ILE A 66 -15.85 10.79 4.43
C ILE A 66 -14.57 11.54 4.85
N PRO A 67 -13.57 11.77 3.96
CA PRO A 67 -12.36 12.49 4.34
C PRO A 67 -12.65 13.92 4.82
N ASN A 68 -13.57 14.65 4.18
CA ASN A 68 -13.93 16.01 4.61
C ASN A 68 -14.83 16.04 5.86
N GLN A 69 -15.67 15.03 6.08
CA GLN A 69 -16.39 14.88 7.35
C GLN A 69 -15.43 14.69 8.53
N ILE A 70 -14.38 13.87 8.35
CA ILE A 70 -13.33 13.69 9.36
C ILE A 70 -12.59 15.01 9.60
N MET A 71 -12.23 15.74 8.54
CA MET A 71 -11.62 17.07 8.68
C MET A 71 -12.50 18.04 9.46
N LYS A 72 -13.79 18.09 9.16
CA LYS A 72 -14.76 18.95 9.84
C LYS A 72 -14.90 18.58 11.32
N ALA A 73 -14.91 17.28 11.65
CA ALA A 73 -14.91 16.81 13.03
C ALA A 73 -13.62 17.20 13.80
N LEU A 74 -12.51 17.40 13.08
CA LEU A 74 -11.25 17.93 13.61
C LEU A 74 -11.16 19.46 13.57
N GLY A 75 -12.25 20.16 13.23
CA GLY A 75 -12.32 21.63 13.16
C GLY A 75 -11.63 22.25 11.95
N GLN A 76 -11.38 21.47 10.88
CA GLN A 76 -10.78 21.93 9.64
C GLN A 76 -11.84 22.14 8.55
N GLU A 77 -11.60 23.10 7.65
CA GLU A 77 -12.47 23.34 6.51
C GLU A 77 -12.37 22.22 5.45
N PRO A 78 -13.49 21.84 4.81
CA PRO A 78 -13.49 20.91 3.68
C PRO A 78 -12.56 21.38 2.57
N GLN A 79 -11.78 20.46 2.00
CA GLN A 79 -10.85 20.78 0.93
C GLN A 79 -10.83 19.70 -0.15
N VAL A 80 -10.30 20.05 -1.32
CA VAL A 80 -10.00 19.07 -2.36
C VAL A 80 -8.62 18.46 -2.08
N TRP A 81 -8.58 17.19 -1.68
CA TRP A 81 -7.36 16.54 -1.20
C TRP A 81 -6.28 16.41 -2.28
N THR A 82 -6.68 16.36 -3.55
CA THR A 82 -5.74 16.17 -4.67
C THR A 82 -4.94 17.42 -5.04
N PHE A 83 -5.29 18.61 -4.53
CA PHE A 83 -4.60 19.87 -4.84
C PHE A 83 -3.56 20.31 -3.80
N GLN A 84 -3.54 19.70 -2.61
CA GLN A 84 -2.53 20.01 -1.59
C GLN A 84 -1.57 18.83 -1.39
N TYR A 85 -0.28 19.12 -1.21
CA TYR A 85 0.76 18.09 -1.11
C TYR A 85 0.49 17.07 0.01
N HIS A 86 0.13 17.53 1.21
CA HIS A 86 -0.03 16.67 2.37
C HIS A 86 -1.26 15.77 2.29
N THR A 87 -2.42 16.32 1.92
CA THR A 87 -3.65 15.54 1.77
C THR A 87 -3.59 14.60 0.57
N ALA A 88 -2.94 15.01 -0.51
CA ALA A 88 -2.66 14.11 -1.63
C ALA A 88 -1.78 12.94 -1.18
N MET A 89 -0.68 13.19 -0.45
CA MET A 89 0.18 12.12 0.08
C MET A 89 -0.62 11.10 0.90
N ILE A 90 -1.51 11.55 1.78
CA ILE A 90 -2.40 10.67 2.55
C ILE A 90 -3.29 9.85 1.61
N ALA A 91 -3.91 10.50 0.61
CA ALA A 91 -4.74 9.80 -0.38
C ALA A 91 -3.97 8.72 -1.15
N PHE A 92 -2.73 9.02 -1.57
CA PHE A 92 -1.84 8.05 -2.21
C PHE A 92 -1.54 6.85 -1.32
N VAL A 93 -1.20 7.07 -0.04
CA VAL A 93 -0.92 6.00 0.91
C VAL A 93 -2.17 5.15 1.19
N ILE A 94 -3.36 5.77 1.26
CA ILE A 94 -4.64 5.04 1.39
C ILE A 94 -4.90 4.15 0.18
N ILE A 95 -4.72 4.68 -1.04
CA ILE A 95 -4.94 3.90 -2.27
C ILE A 95 -3.94 2.75 -2.37
N ALA A 96 -2.66 3.00 -2.08
CA ALA A 96 -1.63 1.97 -2.05
C ALA A 96 -1.95 0.89 -1.02
N THR A 97 -2.36 1.30 0.18
CA THR A 97 -2.76 0.37 1.25
C THR A 97 -3.94 -0.47 0.79
N TRP A 98 -5.02 0.16 0.32
CA TRP A 98 -6.20 -0.54 -0.19
C TRP A 98 -5.84 -1.57 -1.27
N ARG A 99 -4.97 -1.20 -2.23
CA ARG A 99 -4.59 -2.06 -3.35
C ARG A 99 -3.69 -3.23 -2.96
N TRP A 100 -2.69 -2.99 -2.10
CA TRP A 100 -1.61 -3.95 -1.84
C TRP A 100 -1.73 -4.72 -0.52
N LEU A 101 -2.63 -4.29 0.39
CA LEU A 101 -2.81 -4.91 1.70
C LEU A 101 -3.06 -6.42 1.60
N GLY A 102 -4.00 -6.86 0.75
CA GLY A 102 -4.31 -8.28 0.58
C GLY A 102 -3.14 -9.11 0.08
N VAL A 103 -2.40 -8.59 -0.91
CA VAL A 103 -1.21 -9.26 -1.48
C VAL A 103 -0.15 -9.45 -0.40
N ASN A 104 0.15 -8.40 0.37
CA ASN A 104 1.15 -8.47 1.43
C ASN A 104 0.73 -9.42 2.56
N ILE A 105 -0.56 -9.45 2.91
CA ILE A 105 -1.08 -10.42 3.89
C ILE A 105 -0.84 -11.85 3.41
N VAL A 106 -1.04 -12.14 2.11
CA VAL A 106 -0.80 -13.49 1.56
C VAL A 106 0.68 -13.88 1.66
N TYR A 107 1.61 -12.96 1.37
CA TYR A 107 3.05 -13.23 1.56
C TYR A 107 3.38 -13.56 3.02
N PHE A 108 2.88 -12.77 3.97
CA PHE A 108 3.14 -13.01 5.39
C PHE A 108 2.44 -14.27 5.90
N LEU A 109 1.25 -14.60 5.42
CA LEU A 109 0.57 -15.86 5.75
C LEU A 109 1.35 -17.09 5.25
N ALA A 110 1.95 -17.02 4.06
CA ALA A 110 2.83 -18.07 3.56
C ALA A 110 4.08 -18.21 4.43
N GLY A 111 4.67 -17.08 4.84
CA GLY A 111 5.79 -17.05 5.78
C GLY A 111 5.45 -17.67 7.14
N LEU A 112 4.29 -17.34 7.69
CA LEU A 112 3.82 -17.88 8.98
C LEU A 112 3.64 -19.40 8.94
N GLN A 113 3.18 -19.96 7.81
CA GLN A 113 3.02 -21.40 7.63
C GLN A 113 4.36 -22.14 7.57
N GLY A 114 5.44 -21.46 7.22
CA GLY A 114 6.80 -22.02 7.22
C GLY A 114 7.47 -22.08 8.59
N ILE A 115 6.90 -21.45 9.62
CA ILE A 115 7.47 -21.47 10.98
C ILE A 115 7.05 -22.77 11.68
N PRO A 116 7.99 -23.61 12.14
CA PRO A 116 7.65 -24.86 12.83
C PRO A 116 6.77 -24.63 14.05
N GLN A 117 5.68 -25.40 14.17
CA GLN A 117 4.73 -25.28 15.27
C GLN A 117 5.37 -25.63 16.63
N GLU A 118 6.34 -26.54 16.64
CA GLU A 118 7.09 -26.98 17.82
C GLU A 118 7.74 -25.82 18.58
N LEU A 119 8.18 -24.76 17.88
CA LEU A 119 8.75 -23.56 18.52
C LEU A 119 7.71 -22.83 19.38
N TYR A 120 6.47 -22.76 18.91
CA TYR A 120 5.37 -22.13 19.65
C TYR A 120 4.93 -22.98 20.84
N GLU A 121 4.92 -24.30 20.69
CA GLU A 121 4.57 -25.26 21.75
C GLU A 121 5.62 -25.27 22.87
N ALA A 122 6.91 -25.29 22.51
CA ALA A 122 8.00 -25.17 23.47
C ALA A 122 7.90 -23.86 24.28
N ALA A 123 7.63 -22.74 23.61
CA ALA A 123 7.45 -21.47 24.29
C ALA A 123 6.22 -21.41 25.19
N GLU A 124 5.13 -22.14 24.85
CA GLU A 124 3.96 -22.27 25.72
C GLU A 124 4.29 -23.06 27.00
N ILE A 125 5.11 -24.12 26.88
CA ILE A 125 5.61 -24.88 28.03
C ILE A 125 6.47 -23.99 28.95
N ASP A 126 7.28 -23.11 28.35
CA ASP A 126 8.10 -22.11 29.08
C ASP A 126 7.27 -20.92 29.63
N GLY A 127 5.94 -20.92 29.46
CA GLY A 127 5.05 -19.87 29.98
C GLY A 127 5.06 -18.56 29.17
N ALA A 128 5.55 -18.57 27.94
CA ALA A 128 5.61 -17.38 27.09
C ALA A 128 4.20 -16.93 26.66
N ASN A 129 3.89 -15.65 26.92
CA ASN A 129 2.66 -15.02 26.47
C ASN A 129 2.67 -14.73 24.95
N ALA A 130 1.51 -14.34 24.39
CA ALA A 130 1.36 -14.08 22.96
C ALA A 130 2.30 -12.99 22.42
N ILE A 131 2.57 -11.94 23.21
CA ILE A 131 3.47 -10.85 22.85
C ILE A 131 4.91 -11.36 22.77
N SER A 132 5.34 -12.16 23.75
CA SER A 132 6.67 -12.78 23.75
C SER A 132 6.87 -13.68 22.54
N LYS A 133 5.88 -14.55 22.23
CA LYS A 133 5.91 -15.40 21.03
C LYS A 133 5.96 -14.58 19.74
N PHE A 134 5.24 -13.46 19.67
CA PHE A 134 5.28 -12.59 18.50
C PHE A 134 6.68 -12.01 18.26
N PHE A 135 7.31 -11.42 19.28
CA PHE A 135 8.61 -10.75 19.11
C PHE A 135 9.80 -11.73 19.02
N HIS A 136 9.74 -12.89 19.67
CA HIS A 136 10.89 -13.81 19.74
C HIS A 136 10.80 -14.99 18.77
N ILE A 137 9.61 -15.33 18.25
CA ILE A 137 9.42 -16.46 17.33
C ILE A 137 8.87 -15.97 15.99
N THR A 138 7.72 -15.29 16.03
CA THR A 138 7.02 -14.90 14.80
C THR A 138 7.81 -13.88 13.98
N LEU A 139 8.20 -12.77 14.59
CA LEU A 139 8.88 -11.68 13.88
C LEU A 139 10.28 -12.11 13.35
N PRO A 140 11.12 -12.84 14.12
CA PRO A 140 12.37 -13.40 13.61
C PRO A 140 12.14 -14.45 12.53
N GLY A 141 11.15 -15.33 12.69
CA GLY A 141 10.79 -16.34 11.69
C GLY A 141 10.27 -15.74 10.38
N LEU A 142 9.61 -14.58 10.44
CA LEU A 142 9.15 -13.84 9.26
C LEU A 142 10.24 -13.01 8.58
N LYS A 143 11.43 -12.87 9.17
CA LYS A 143 12.51 -12.00 8.65
C LYS A 143 12.80 -12.18 7.15
N PRO A 144 12.91 -13.40 6.58
CA PRO A 144 13.15 -13.56 5.14
C PRO A 144 12.01 -12.98 4.28
N VAL A 145 10.76 -13.18 4.71
CA VAL A 145 9.57 -12.65 4.01
C VAL A 145 9.46 -11.14 4.18
N ILE A 146 9.81 -10.59 5.35
CA ILE A 146 9.86 -9.14 5.57
C ILE A 146 10.86 -8.50 4.63
N ILE A 147 12.08 -9.04 4.51
CA ILE A 147 13.11 -8.53 3.60
C ILE A 147 12.62 -8.59 2.14
N TYR A 148 12.00 -9.70 1.75
CA TYR A 148 11.41 -9.84 0.42
C TYR A 148 10.33 -8.78 0.15
N VAL A 149 9.31 -8.69 0.99
CA VAL A 149 8.19 -7.74 0.85
C VAL A 149 8.70 -6.29 0.89
N LEU A 150 9.65 -5.98 1.76
CA LEU A 150 10.30 -4.66 1.82
C LEU A 150 10.99 -4.32 0.50
N THR A 151 11.77 -5.25 -0.06
CA THR A 151 12.53 -5.05 -1.30
C THR A 151 11.60 -4.76 -2.49
N ILE A 152 10.59 -5.61 -2.70
CA ILE A 152 9.63 -5.41 -3.79
C ILE A 152 8.77 -4.16 -3.57
N SER A 153 8.47 -3.79 -2.32
CA SER A 153 7.68 -2.59 -2.01
C SER A 153 8.48 -1.31 -2.24
N ILE A 154 9.79 -1.31 -1.95
CA ILE A 154 10.69 -0.19 -2.28
C ILE A 154 10.69 0.01 -3.81
N TYR A 155 10.94 -1.06 -4.57
CA TYR A 155 10.91 -1.00 -6.03
C TYR A 155 9.56 -0.48 -6.56
N ALA A 156 8.45 -1.05 -6.08
CA ALA A 156 7.11 -0.64 -6.48
C ALA A 156 6.80 0.84 -6.12
N GLY A 157 7.31 1.33 -4.98
CA GLY A 157 7.16 2.73 -4.57
C GLY A 157 7.83 3.71 -5.53
N TYR A 158 9.02 3.37 -6.02
CA TYR A 158 9.74 4.19 -7.01
C TYR A 158 9.19 4.04 -8.43
N ALA A 159 8.72 2.84 -8.78
CA ALA A 159 8.06 2.52 -10.05
C ALA A 159 6.54 2.78 -10.05
N MET A 160 6.02 3.53 -9.08
CA MET A 160 4.59 3.79 -8.94
C MET A 160 4.01 4.42 -10.22
N PHE A 161 2.88 3.91 -10.69
CA PHE A 161 2.13 4.48 -11.82
C PHE A 161 0.63 4.48 -11.55
N ALA A 162 0.07 3.31 -11.19
CA ALA A 162 -1.36 3.10 -11.07
C ALA A 162 -2.00 4.07 -10.07
N GLU A 163 -1.41 4.24 -8.89
CA GLU A 163 -1.91 5.11 -7.83
C GLU A 163 -1.93 6.58 -8.27
N SER A 164 -0.93 7.01 -9.04
CA SER A 164 -0.93 8.37 -9.58
C SER A 164 -1.94 8.55 -10.69
N TYR A 165 -2.11 7.55 -11.56
CA TYR A 165 -3.10 7.59 -12.63
C TYR A 165 -4.55 7.50 -12.10
N ILE A 166 -4.75 6.83 -10.96
CA ILE A 166 -6.02 6.80 -10.22
C ILE A 166 -6.43 8.22 -9.81
N LEU A 167 -5.54 8.99 -9.18
CA LEU A 167 -5.85 10.35 -8.71
C LEU A 167 -5.79 11.41 -9.81
N TYR A 168 -4.86 11.29 -10.74
CA TYR A 168 -4.58 12.28 -11.77
C TYR A 168 -4.73 11.66 -13.17
N PRO A 169 -5.96 11.65 -13.72
CA PRO A 169 -6.20 11.13 -15.05
C PRO A 169 -5.48 11.99 -16.10
N ASN A 170 -5.09 11.38 -17.22
CA ASN A 170 -4.29 12.01 -18.28
C ASN A 170 -2.88 12.43 -17.83
N ALA A 171 -2.36 11.82 -16.76
CA ALA A 171 -1.03 12.06 -16.23
C ALA A 171 -0.72 13.51 -15.83
N ARG A 172 -1.71 14.40 -15.73
CA ARG A 172 -1.48 15.81 -15.36
C ARG A 172 -1.58 16.01 -13.86
N THR A 173 -0.46 16.34 -13.24
CA THR A 173 -0.32 16.50 -11.79
C THR A 173 -0.24 17.97 -11.40
N PRO A 174 -1.10 18.47 -10.50
CA PRO A 174 -0.98 19.83 -9.97
C PRO A 174 0.36 19.98 -9.24
N GLY A 175 1.21 20.92 -9.67
CA GLY A 175 2.49 21.18 -9.01
C GLY A 175 3.42 19.97 -8.91
N ASN A 176 3.35 19.02 -9.86
CA ASN A 176 4.09 17.76 -9.85
C ASN A 176 3.78 16.82 -8.65
N ILE A 177 2.67 17.02 -7.95
CA ILE A 177 2.23 16.11 -6.87
C ILE A 177 1.88 14.74 -7.48
N GLY A 178 2.47 13.66 -6.98
CA GLY A 178 2.28 12.33 -7.58
C GLY A 178 3.06 12.08 -8.87
N LEU A 179 3.85 13.03 -9.38
CA LEU A 179 4.67 12.81 -10.57
C LEU A 179 5.80 11.82 -10.25
N THR A 180 5.68 10.61 -10.79
CA THR A 180 6.70 9.55 -10.68
C THR A 180 7.55 9.49 -11.94
N ALA A 181 8.68 8.76 -11.87
CA ALA A 181 9.48 8.49 -13.05
C ALA A 181 8.68 7.76 -14.16
N VAL A 182 7.81 6.82 -13.77
CA VAL A 182 6.96 6.08 -14.72
C VAL A 182 5.85 6.96 -15.29
N LEU A 183 5.24 7.84 -14.49
CA LEU A 183 4.25 8.78 -15.00
C LEU A 183 4.89 9.83 -15.91
N TYR A 184 6.10 10.29 -15.57
CA TYR A 184 6.86 11.20 -16.41
C TYR A 184 7.27 10.54 -17.73
N LEU A 185 7.70 9.27 -17.71
CA LEU A 185 7.91 8.47 -18.91
C LEU A 185 6.64 8.47 -19.77
N TYR A 186 5.48 8.21 -19.17
CA TYR A 186 4.20 8.24 -19.88
C TYR A 186 3.93 9.59 -20.55
N GLN A 187 4.08 10.70 -19.82
CA GLN A 187 3.92 12.06 -20.39
C GLN A 187 4.86 12.30 -21.57
N GLN A 188 6.14 11.94 -21.44
CA GLN A 188 7.11 12.16 -22.52
C GLN A 188 6.82 11.29 -23.74
N GLY A 189 6.45 10.03 -23.54
CA GLY A 189 6.21 9.09 -24.62
C GLY A 189 4.89 9.35 -25.35
N PHE A 190 3.79 9.50 -24.61
CA PHE A 190 2.44 9.50 -25.15
C PHE A 190 1.84 10.91 -25.30
N ASP A 191 2.10 11.83 -24.35
CA ASP A 191 1.56 13.18 -24.45
C ASP A 191 2.43 14.07 -25.34
N HIS A 192 3.76 13.91 -25.29
CA HIS A 192 4.71 14.75 -26.01
C HIS A 192 5.36 14.09 -27.24
N ASN A 193 5.01 12.83 -27.56
CA ASN A 193 5.58 12.05 -28.68
C ASN A 193 7.12 11.92 -28.66
N ARG A 194 7.77 12.01 -27.49
CA ARG A 194 9.22 11.87 -27.31
C ARG A 194 9.59 10.44 -26.89
N LEU A 195 9.25 9.47 -27.74
CA LEU A 195 9.43 8.04 -27.46
C LEU A 195 10.88 7.68 -27.12
N GLY A 196 11.88 8.23 -27.82
CA GLY A 196 13.30 7.95 -27.53
C GLY A 196 13.72 8.37 -26.11
N PHE A 197 13.25 9.53 -25.64
CA PHE A 197 13.53 9.99 -24.28
C PHE A 197 12.76 9.18 -23.24
N ALA A 198 11.50 8.83 -23.51
CA ALA A 198 10.73 7.93 -22.66
C ALA A 198 11.40 6.55 -22.52
N SER A 199 11.92 5.98 -23.61
CA SER A 199 12.67 4.73 -23.59
C SER A 199 13.94 4.83 -22.74
N ALA A 200 14.68 5.94 -22.81
CA ALA A 200 15.85 6.15 -21.96
C ALA A 200 15.50 6.19 -20.47
N ILE A 201 14.38 6.83 -20.09
CA ILE A 201 13.87 6.79 -18.71
C ILE A 201 13.52 5.35 -18.31
N GLY A 202 12.88 4.59 -19.21
CA GLY A 202 12.50 3.20 -18.94
C GLY A 202 13.70 2.30 -18.68
N ILE A 203 14.77 2.44 -19.47
CA ILE A 203 16.02 1.68 -19.28
C ILE A 203 16.69 2.03 -17.95
N ALA A 204 16.64 3.29 -17.53
CA ALA A 204 17.22 3.71 -16.25
C ALA A 204 16.45 3.20 -15.02
N LEU A 205 15.20 2.74 -15.19
CA LEU A 205 14.36 2.20 -14.12
C LEU A 205 14.46 0.67 -13.96
N LEU A 206 14.96 -0.03 -14.98
CA LEU A 206 15.22 -1.48 -14.97
C LEU A 206 16.47 -1.81 -14.15
#